data_AF-A0A4U6X6Y1-F1
#
_entry.id   AF-A0A4U6X6Y1-F1
#
_cell.length_a   1.000
_cell.length_b   1.000
_cell.length_c   1.000
_cell.angle_alpha   90.00
_cell.angle_beta   90.00
_cell.angle_gamma   90.00
#
_symmetry.space_group_name_H-M   'P 1'
#
loop_
_entity.id
_entity.type
_entity.pdbx_description
1 polymer ?
#
loop_
_entity_poly.entity_id
_entity_poly.type
_entity_poly.pdbx_seq_one_letter_code
_entity_poly.pdbx_strand_id
1 'polypeptide(L)'
;MFLVAGDITMQLAINAGQDTWMVAPDDITKILLIFFIQEIFYVIVICATKISIIIFYLRIFFEPGVRKLCHILFVGTLIFGTAYMFHAVFANRPISYSWTFWDGLHEGTRGNLLLITFLYSGINIGLDLTLILLPITQL
;
A
#
# COMPACT_ATOMS: atom_id res chain seq x y z
N MET A 1 3.80 -8.72 -2.65
CA MET A 1 3.70 -8.46 -4.11
C MET A 1 4.33 -7.11 -4.51
N PHE A 2 4.14 -6.02 -3.77
CA PHE A 2 4.77 -4.72 -4.11
C PHE A 2 6.24 -4.56 -3.69
N LEU A 3 6.72 -5.31 -2.69
CA LEU A 3 8.17 -5.48 -2.47
C LEU A 3 8.83 -6.07 -3.72
N VAL A 4 8.16 -7.05 -4.36
CA VAL A 4 8.60 -7.65 -5.63
C VAL A 4 8.50 -6.65 -6.78
N ALA A 5 7.49 -5.77 -6.83
CA ALA A 5 7.42 -4.72 -7.85
C ALA A 5 8.53 -3.66 -7.68
N GLY A 6 8.87 -3.31 -6.42
CA GLY A 6 10.01 -2.47 -6.08
C GLY A 6 11.34 -3.08 -6.51
N ASP A 7 11.52 -4.37 -6.19
CA ASP A 7 12.64 -5.17 -6.68
C ASP A 7 12.64 -5.21 -8.22
N ILE A 8 11.51 -5.39 -8.89
CA ILE A 8 11.42 -5.41 -10.37
C ILE A 8 11.79 -4.06 -10.96
N THR A 9 11.41 -2.93 -10.37
CA THR A 9 11.75 -1.61 -10.95
C THR A 9 13.22 -1.26 -10.73
N MET A 10 13.80 -1.67 -9.58
CA MET A 10 15.25 -1.66 -9.40
C MET A 10 15.94 -2.64 -10.36
N GLN A 11 15.38 -3.83 -10.57
CA GLN A 11 15.88 -4.84 -11.50
C GLN A 11 15.76 -4.40 -12.96
N LEU A 12 14.77 -3.58 -13.32
CA LEU A 12 14.60 -2.99 -14.66
C LEU A 12 15.61 -1.88 -14.91
N ALA A 13 15.93 -1.07 -13.89
CA ALA A 13 17.06 -0.14 -13.95
C ALA A 13 18.39 -0.89 -14.10
N ILE A 14 18.55 -2.04 -13.43
CA ILE A 14 19.72 -2.92 -13.57
C ILE A 14 19.74 -3.63 -14.95
N ASN A 15 18.59 -4.10 -15.46
CA ASN A 15 18.45 -4.79 -16.75
C ASN A 15 18.59 -3.86 -17.97
N ALA A 16 18.57 -2.55 -17.78
CA ALA A 16 18.96 -1.58 -18.80
C ALA A 16 20.48 -1.58 -19.07
N GLY A 17 21.25 -2.45 -18.39
CA GLY A 17 22.67 -2.70 -18.64
C GLY A 17 23.62 -1.90 -17.76
N GLN A 18 23.12 -1.26 -16.70
CA GLN A 18 23.95 -0.62 -15.70
C GLN A 18 23.87 -1.42 -14.40
N ASP A 19 25.01 -1.93 -13.96
CA ASP A 19 25.10 -2.52 -12.63
C ASP A 19 24.62 -1.53 -11.57
N THR A 20 24.11 -2.02 -10.42
CA THR A 20 23.59 -1.21 -9.31
C THR A 20 24.60 -0.16 -8.79
N TRP A 21 25.89 -0.35 -9.06
CA TRP A 21 26.99 0.56 -8.72
C TRP A 21 27.35 1.59 -9.81
N MET A 22 26.77 1.51 -11.01
CA MET A 22 26.97 2.45 -12.11
C MET A 22 25.88 3.53 -12.22
N VAL A 23 24.80 3.40 -11.46
CA VAL A 23 23.74 4.41 -11.40
C VAL A 23 24.23 5.60 -10.58
N ALA A 24 24.10 6.81 -11.12
CA ALA A 24 24.50 8.00 -10.39
C ALA A 24 23.73 8.10 -9.06
N PRO A 25 24.39 8.47 -7.94
CA PRO A 25 23.77 8.72 -6.64
C PRO A 25 22.44 9.49 -6.68
N ASP A 26 22.37 10.49 -7.54
CA ASP A 26 21.19 11.35 -7.70
C ASP A 26 20.00 10.59 -8.31
N ASP A 27 20.25 9.62 -9.18
CA ASP A 27 19.20 8.84 -9.84
C ASP A 27 18.62 7.78 -8.91
N ILE A 28 19.43 7.20 -8.02
CA ILE A 28 18.95 6.29 -6.95
C ILE A 28 17.98 7.02 -6.01
N THR A 29 18.36 8.24 -5.60
CA THR A 29 17.52 9.07 -4.72
C THR A 29 16.19 9.45 -5.38
N LYS A 30 16.20 9.80 -6.68
CA LYS A 30 14.97 10.09 -7.44
C LYS A 30 14.06 8.87 -7.57
N ILE A 31 14.63 7.70 -7.88
CA ILE A 31 13.86 6.44 -7.99
C ILE A 31 13.17 6.13 -6.67
N LEU A 32 13.89 6.21 -5.54
CA LEU A 32 13.32 5.98 -4.21
C LEU A 32 12.23 6.99 -3.83
N LEU A 33 12.38 8.25 -4.24
CA LEU A 33 11.35 9.28 -4.05
C LEU A 33 10.09 8.98 -4.87
N ILE A 34 10.24 8.57 -6.14
CA ILE A 34 9.11 8.15 -7.00
C ILE A 34 8.39 6.96 -6.37
N PHE A 35 9.13 5.98 -5.86
CA PHE A 35 8.54 4.84 -5.15
C PHE A 35 7.73 5.27 -3.92
N PHE A 36 8.26 6.18 -3.11
CA PHE A 36 7.56 6.69 -1.94
C PHE A 36 6.23 7.36 -2.34
N ILE A 37 6.23 8.18 -3.39
CA ILE A 37 4.99 8.80 -3.90
C ILE A 37 4.02 7.74 -4.43
N GLN A 38 4.52 6.79 -5.21
CA GLN A 38 3.70 5.71 -5.78
C GLN A 38 3.04 4.86 -4.69
N GLU A 39 3.75 4.58 -3.59
CA GLU A 39 3.19 3.84 -2.45
C GLU A 39 1.96 4.56 -1.88
N ILE A 40 2.03 5.88 -1.71
CA ILE A 40 0.90 6.68 -1.22
C ILE A 40 -0.29 6.62 -2.19
N PHE A 41 -0.04 6.82 -3.49
CA PHE A 41 -1.10 6.74 -4.51
C PHE A 41 -1.75 5.35 -4.55
N TYR A 42 -0.96 4.29 -4.41
CA TYR A 42 -1.45 2.92 -4.39
C TYR A 42 -2.47 2.68 -3.28
N VAL A 43 -2.18 3.15 -2.07
CA VAL A 43 -3.11 3.05 -0.93
C VAL A 43 -4.43 3.75 -1.21
N ILE A 44 -4.35 4.96 -1.77
CA ILE A 44 -5.53 5.74 -2.14
C ILE A 44 -6.39 4.98 -3.15
N VAL A 45 -5.77 4.42 -4.20
CA VAL A 45 -6.47 3.67 -5.26
C VAL A 45 -7.15 2.42 -4.71
N ILE A 46 -6.48 1.66 -3.84
CA ILE A 46 -7.09 0.47 -3.21
C ILE A 46 -8.31 0.87 -2.37
N CYS A 47 -8.16 1.87 -1.49
CA CYS A 47 -9.24 2.32 -0.64
C CYS A 47 -10.43 2.84 -1.47
N ALA A 48 -10.17 3.63 -2.50
CA ALA A 48 -11.19 4.14 -3.41
C ALA A 48 -11.93 3.00 -4.13
N THR A 49 -11.21 1.97 -4.59
CA THR A 49 -11.78 0.81 -5.26
C THR A 49 -12.72 0.04 -4.34
N LYS A 50 -12.27 -0.28 -3.12
CA LYS A 50 -13.10 -0.96 -2.11
C LYS A 50 -14.35 -0.15 -1.75
N ILE A 51 -14.19 1.17 -1.55
CA ILE A 51 -15.31 2.09 -1.28
C ILE A 51 -16.32 2.08 -2.42
N SER A 52 -15.86 2.13 -3.67
CA SER A 52 -16.74 2.07 -4.85
C SER A 52 -17.57 0.79 -4.87
N ILE A 53 -16.96 -0.37 -4.58
CA ILE A 53 -17.65 -1.66 -4.51
C ILE A 53 -18.69 -1.66 -3.37
N ILE A 54 -18.33 -1.14 -2.19
CA ILE A 54 -19.25 -1.08 -1.05
C ILE A 54 -20.47 -0.19 -1.34
N ILE A 55 -20.26 0.97 -1.98
CA ILE A 55 -21.36 1.86 -2.39
C ILE A 55 -22.25 1.16 -3.42
N PHE A 56 -21.66 0.41 -4.35
CA PHE A 56 -22.41 -0.39 -5.30
C PHE A 56 -23.27 -1.46 -4.60
N TYR A 57 -22.73 -2.17 -3.61
CA TYR A 57 -23.48 -3.13 -2.80
C TYR A 57 -24.62 -2.49 -1.99
N LEU A 58 -24.38 -1.31 -1.40
CA LEU A 58 -25.43 -0.55 -0.71
C LEU A 58 -26.56 -0.10 -1.64
N ARG A 59 -26.31 0.04 -2.95
CA ARG A 59 -27.34 0.38 -3.94
C ARG A 59 -28.12 -0.84 -4.42
N ILE A 60 -27.49 -2.01 -4.53
CA ILE A 60 -28.13 -3.22 -5.09
C ILE A 60 -28.90 -4.02 -4.04
N PHE A 61 -28.34 -4.16 -2.82
CA PHE A 61 -28.92 -4.96 -1.76
C PHE A 61 -29.73 -4.09 -0.78
N PHE A 62 -31.00 -4.43 -0.61
CA PHE A 62 -31.90 -3.74 0.33
C PHE A 62 -31.95 -4.42 1.71
N GLU A 63 -31.32 -5.58 1.87
CA GLU A 63 -31.34 -6.35 3.12
C GLU A 63 -30.62 -5.59 4.26
N PRO A 64 -31.25 -5.41 5.43
CA PRO A 64 -30.67 -4.64 6.52
C PRO A 64 -29.38 -5.25 7.09
N GLY A 65 -29.22 -6.58 7.04
CA GLY A 65 -28.01 -7.29 7.48
C GLY A 65 -26.80 -6.92 6.62
N VAL A 66 -26.94 -7.05 5.31
CA VAL A 66 -25.92 -6.66 4.33
C VAL A 66 -25.58 -5.19 4.40
N ARG A 67 -26.58 -4.31 4.55
CA ARG A 67 -26.33 -2.86 4.67
C ARG A 67 -25.51 -2.52 5.90
N LYS A 68 -25.78 -3.16 7.05
CA LYS A 68 -24.98 -2.99 8.27
C LYS A 68 -23.54 -3.47 8.06
N LEU A 69 -23.35 -4.63 7.42
CA LEU A 69 -22.02 -5.16 7.10
C LEU A 69 -21.26 -4.23 6.15
N CYS A 70 -21.91 -3.71 5.11
CA CYS A 70 -21.33 -2.75 4.17
C CYS A 70 -20.87 -1.47 4.87
N HIS A 71 -21.65 -0.92 5.81
CA HIS A 71 -21.23 0.23 6.60
C HIS A 71 -20.02 -0.07 7.50
N ILE A 72 -19.97 -1.26 8.11
CA ILE A 72 -18.81 -1.71 8.89
C ILE A 72 -17.56 -1.81 8.00
N LEU A 73 -17.68 -2.42 6.82
CA LEU A 73 -16.59 -2.54 5.85
C LEU A 73 -16.13 -1.18 5.32
N PHE A 74 -17.05 -0.23 5.13
CA PHE A 74 -16.74 1.13 4.71
C PHE A 74 -15.87 1.85 5.74
N VAL A 75 -16.34 1.87 7.00
CA VAL A 75 -15.60 2.50 8.10
C VAL A 75 -14.27 1.79 8.34
N GLY A 76 -14.25 0.46 8.32
CA GLY A 76 -13.04 -0.33 8.45
C GLY A 76 -12.01 -0.02 7.37
N THR A 77 -12.44 0.10 6.11
CA THR A 77 -11.56 0.43 4.98
C THR A 77 -10.97 1.84 5.12
N LEU A 78 -11.76 2.82 5.57
CA LEU A 78 -11.27 4.18 5.80
C LEU A 78 -10.24 4.24 6.93
N ILE A 79 -10.54 3.63 8.07
CA ILE A 79 -9.63 3.59 9.23
C ILE A 79 -8.33 2.89 8.84
N PHE A 80 -8.44 1.73 8.19
CA PHE A 80 -7.28 0.96 7.76
C PHE A 80 -6.41 1.71 6.74
N GLY A 81 -7.04 2.31 5.73
CA GLY A 81 -6.34 3.09 4.70
C GLY A 81 -5.60 4.29 5.26
N THR A 82 -6.27 5.06 6.13
CA THR A 82 -5.65 6.22 6.80
C THR A 82 -4.52 5.81 7.73
N ALA A 83 -4.72 4.78 8.57
CA ALA A 83 -3.67 4.26 9.44
C ALA A 83 -2.44 3.80 8.65
N TYR A 84 -2.64 3.08 7.53
CA TYR A 84 -1.53 2.66 6.69
C TYR A 84 -0.81 3.84 6.04
N MET A 85 -1.54 4.86 5.57
CA MET A 85 -0.94 6.07 5.01
C MET A 85 -0.10 6.83 6.04
N PHE A 86 -0.61 7.01 7.26
CA PHE A 86 0.16 7.61 8.37
C PHE A 86 1.40 6.78 8.68
N HIS A 87 1.25 5.46 8.75
CA HIS A 87 2.38 4.58 8.98
C HIS A 87 3.43 4.71 7.86
N ALA A 88 3.04 4.69 6.58
CA ALA A 88 3.96 4.82 5.46
C ALA A 88 4.76 6.13 5.50
N VAL A 89 4.11 7.25 5.85
CA VAL A 89 4.76 8.56 5.97
C VAL A 89 5.69 8.65 7.18
N PHE A 90 5.30 8.08 8.32
CA PHE A 90 6.05 8.18 9.59
C PHE A 90 6.90 6.94 9.93
N ALA A 91 6.99 5.96 9.03
CA ALA A 91 7.75 4.72 9.23
C ALA A 91 9.26 4.97 9.38
N ASN A 92 9.75 6.06 8.80
CA ASN A 92 11.16 6.45 8.83
C ASN A 92 11.32 7.74 9.63
N ARG A 93 12.31 7.76 10.52
CA ARG A 93 12.68 8.95 11.29
C ARG A 93 14.14 9.29 10.95
N PRO A 94 14.41 10.45 10.30
CA PRO A 94 13.47 11.40 9.70
C PRO A 94 12.78 10.87 8.42
N ILE A 95 11.70 11.52 7.96
CA ILE A 95 10.94 11.10 6.75
C ILE A 95 11.86 11.05 5.51
N SER A 96 12.83 11.97 5.44
CA SER A 96 13.84 12.04 4.38
C SER A 96 14.71 10.80 4.29
N TYR A 97 14.83 10.04 5.39
CA TYR A 97 15.55 8.78 5.42
C TYR A 97 14.91 7.71 4.51
N SER A 98 13.65 7.87 4.11
CA SER A 98 12.99 6.94 3.20
C SER A 98 13.70 6.84 1.84
N TRP A 99 14.27 7.95 1.35
CA TRP A 99 14.95 8.04 0.05
C TRP A 99 16.46 8.31 0.15
N THR A 100 16.99 8.60 1.34
CA THR A 100 18.45 8.78 1.55
C THR A 100 19.14 7.59 2.22
N PHE A 101 18.41 6.60 2.74
CA PHE A 101 19.02 5.45 3.46
C PHE A 101 20.07 4.66 2.66
N TRP A 102 20.01 4.73 1.33
CA TRP A 102 20.84 3.91 0.44
C TRP A 102 22.31 4.34 0.46
N ASP A 103 22.61 5.59 0.84
CA ASP A 103 23.97 6.13 0.87
C ASP A 103 24.77 5.72 2.11
N GLY A 104 24.10 5.22 3.16
CA GLY A 104 24.74 4.83 4.43
C GLY A 104 25.41 5.98 5.20
N LEU A 105 25.27 7.22 4.72
CA LEU A 105 25.87 8.43 5.30
C LEU A 105 24.90 9.14 6.24
N HIS A 106 23.59 8.96 6.03
CA HIS A 106 22.55 9.51 6.89
C HIS A 106 22.22 8.55 8.04
N GLU A 107 22.13 9.07 9.26
CA GLU A 107 21.66 8.30 10.41
C GLU A 107 20.13 8.36 10.51
N GLY A 108 19.50 7.19 10.61
CA GLY A 108 18.06 7.09 10.77
C GLY A 108 17.60 5.69 11.18
N THR A 109 16.47 5.64 11.87
CA THR A 109 15.86 4.37 12.29
C THR A 109 14.74 3.99 11.32
N ARG A 110 14.83 2.78 10.79
CA ARG A 110 13.82 2.16 9.93
C ARG A 110 12.98 1.18 10.73
N GLY A 111 11.65 1.30 10.62
CA GLY A 111 10.74 0.25 11.09
C GLY A 111 10.90 -1.05 10.29
N ASN A 112 10.44 -2.17 10.85
CA ASN A 112 10.43 -3.46 10.13
C ASN A 112 9.37 -3.45 9.02
N LEU A 113 9.77 -2.95 7.85
CA LEU A 113 8.91 -2.80 6.68
C LEU A 113 8.29 -4.12 6.23
N LEU A 114 9.06 -5.21 6.27
CA LEU A 114 8.62 -6.55 5.88
C LEU A 114 7.45 -7.03 6.74
N LEU A 115 7.63 -7.00 8.06
CA LEU A 115 6.60 -7.44 9.00
C LEU A 115 5.33 -6.61 8.85
N ILE A 116 5.50 -5.30 8.77
CA ILE A 116 4.38 -4.37 8.68
C ILE A 116 3.63 -4.54 7.36
N THR A 117 4.34 -4.59 6.23
CA THR A 117 3.75 -4.80 4.90
C THR A 117 3.02 -6.14 4.83
N PHE A 118 3.56 -7.18 5.45
CA PHE A 118 2.93 -8.49 5.51
C PHE A 118 1.60 -8.44 6.28
N LEU A 119 1.58 -7.81 7.45
CA LEU A 119 0.37 -7.63 8.25
C LEU A 119 -0.70 -6.83 7.49
N TYR A 120 -0.31 -5.70 6.90
CA TYR A 120 -1.23 -4.87 6.11
C TYR A 120 -1.76 -5.64 4.89
N SER A 121 -0.92 -6.40 4.20
CA SER A 121 -1.36 -7.22 3.06
C SER A 121 -2.38 -8.29 3.48
N GLY A 122 -2.13 -8.97 4.61
CA GLY A 122 -3.04 -9.99 5.13
C GLY A 122 -4.43 -9.43 5.47
N ILE A 123 -4.49 -8.29 6.16
CA ILE A 123 -5.76 -7.63 6.48
C ILE A 123 -6.48 -7.16 5.21
N ASN A 124 -5.74 -6.60 4.25
CA ASN A 124 -6.32 -6.11 3.00
C ASN A 124 -7.00 -7.24 2.20
N ILE A 125 -6.34 -8.40 2.11
CA ILE A 125 -6.88 -9.62 1.49
C ILE A 125 -8.13 -10.10 2.24
N GLY A 126 -8.12 -10.10 3.57
CA GLY A 126 -9.30 -10.48 4.36
C GLY A 126 -10.51 -9.58 4.08
N LEU A 127 -10.29 -8.27 3.91
CA LEU A 127 -11.35 -7.34 3.50
C LEU A 127 -11.85 -7.63 2.07
N ASP A 128 -10.96 -7.95 1.13
CA ASP A 128 -11.34 -8.31 -0.25
C ASP A 128 -12.16 -9.60 -0.30
N LEU A 129 -11.72 -10.64 0.40
CA LEU A 129 -12.47 -11.90 0.48
C LEU A 129 -13.86 -11.66 1.07
N THR A 130 -13.97 -10.82 2.10
CA THR A 130 -15.27 -10.48 2.69
C THR A 130 -16.18 -9.77 1.67
N LEU A 131 -15.63 -8.84 0.88
CA LEU A 131 -16.38 -8.17 -0.19
C LEU A 131 -16.82 -9.12 -1.30
N ILE A 132 -16.00 -10.13 -1.63
CA ILE A 132 -16.32 -11.13 -2.66
C ILE A 132 -17.37 -12.13 -2.17
N LEU A 133 -17.31 -12.52 -0.90
CA LEU A 133 -18.24 -13.50 -0.31
C LEU A 133 -19.62 -12.90 -0.01
N LEU A 134 -19.70 -11.60 0.26
CA LEU A 134 -20.95 -10.90 0.58
C LEU A 134 -22.10 -11.12 -0.42
N PRO A 135 -21.92 -11.03 -1.75
CA PRO A 135 -22.99 -11.36 -2.70
C PRO A 135 -23.36 -12.85 -2.73
N ILE A 136 -22.44 -13.75 -2.38
CA ILE A 136 -22.69 -15.20 -2.39
C ILE A 136 -23.60 -15.61 -1.23
N THR A 137 -23.50 -14.94 -0.08
CA THR A 137 -24.37 -15.21 1.08
C THR A 137 -25.81 -14.70 0.90
N GLN A 138 -26.11 -14.04 -0.23
CA GLN A 138 -27.41 -13.45 -0.55
C GLN A 138 -28.11 -14.17 -1.73
N LEU A 139 -27.46 -15.18 -2.31
CA LEU A 139 -28.04 -16.15 -3.24
C LEU A 139 -28.77 -17.25 -2.45
#